data_AF-A0A1R3JBC3-F1
#
_entry.id   AF-A0A1R3JBC3-F1
#
_cell.length_a   1.000
_cell.length_b   1.000
_cell.length_c   1.000
_cell.angle_alpha   90.00
_cell.angle_beta   90.00
_cell.angle_gamma   90.00
#
_symmetry.space_group_name_H-M   'P 1'
#
loop_
_entity.id
_entity.type
_entity.pdbx_description
1 polymer ?
#
loop_
_entity_poly.entity_id
_entity_poly.type
_entity_poly.pdbx_seq_one_letter_code
_entity_poly.pdbx_strand_id
1 'polypeptide(L)' 'MEVNREDGRTQNQLRPLACSRNILHRAHGSASWSQGDTKVLAAVYGPKAGTRKNENPEKACIEVVWKPKTGQIGC' A
#
# COMPACT_ATOMS: atom_id res chain seq x y z
N MET A 1 -22.33 3.77 29.62
CA MET A 1 -21.80 4.96 28.95
C MET A 1 -21.18 4.47 27.66
N GLU A 2 -21.66 4.91 26.49
CA GLU A 2 -21.01 4.59 25.23
C GLU A 2 -19.60 5.19 25.27
N VAL A 3 -18.59 4.32 25.30
CA VAL A 3 -17.19 4.73 25.29
C VAL A 3 -16.89 5.20 23.87
N ASN A 4 -17.15 6.47 23.61
CA ASN A 4 -16.66 7.11 22.40
C ASN A 4 -15.13 7.09 22.42
N ARG A 5 -14.55 6.63 21.32
CA ARG A 5 -13.10 6.66 21.12
C ARG A 5 -12.62 8.12 21.16
N GLU A 6 -11.32 8.34 21.34
CA GLU A 6 -10.72 9.70 21.41
C GLU A 6 -11.09 10.59 20.20
N ASP A 7 -11.42 9.99 19.07
CA ASP A 7 -11.82 10.65 17.83
C ASP A 7 -13.34 10.69 17.60
N GLY A 8 -14.15 10.41 18.62
CA GLY A 8 -15.61 10.51 18.58
C GLY A 8 -16.31 9.41 17.76
N ARG A 9 -15.59 8.36 17.35
CA ARG A 9 -16.16 7.23 16.60
C ARG A 9 -16.72 6.15 17.52
N THR A 10 -17.73 5.42 17.03
CA THR A 10 -18.24 4.22 17.71
C THR A 10 -17.23 3.07 17.63
N GLN A 11 -17.40 2.05 18.47
CA GLN A 11 -16.47 0.92 18.54
C GLN A 11 -16.31 0.18 17.19
N ASN A 12 -17.37 0.17 16.38
CA ASN A 12 -17.41 -0.53 15.09
C ASN A 12 -17.23 0.40 13.87
N GLN A 13 -17.01 1.70 14.07
CA GLN A 13 -16.87 2.65 12.97
C GLN A 13 -15.41 2.79 12.55
N LEU A 14 -15.14 2.56 11.26
CA LEU A 14 -13.81 2.76 10.65
C LEU A 14 -13.43 4.25 10.54
N ARG A 15 -12.12 4.54 10.47
CA ARG A 15 -11.64 5.90 10.17
C ARG A 15 -12.05 6.28 8.75
N PRO A 16 -12.23 7.58 8.45
CA PRO A 16 -12.50 8.05 7.10
C PRO A 16 -11.49 7.50 6.09
N LEU A 17 -12.01 6.94 5.00
CA LEU A 17 -11.22 6.36 3.92
C LEU A 17 -11.20 7.31 2.73
N ALA A 18 -10.02 7.50 2.14
CA ALA A 18 -9.89 8.13 0.84
C ALA A 18 -8.86 7.37 0.00
N CYS A 19 -9.13 7.28 -1.30
CA CYS A 19 -8.33 6.54 -2.25
C CYS A 19 -8.24 7.31 -3.57
N SER A 20 -7.02 7.54 -4.04
CA SER A 20 -6.75 8.15 -5.34
C SER A 20 -6.00 7.16 -6.22
N ARG A 21 -6.52 6.90 -7.41
CA ARG A 21 -5.95 5.94 -8.37
C ARG A 21 -5.11 6.64 -9.42
N ASN A 22 -4.09 5.94 -9.91
CA ASN A 22 -3.25 6.33 -11.05
C ASN A 22 -2.54 7.68 -10.89
N ILE A 23 -1.95 7.93 -9.72
CA ILE A 23 -1.27 9.18 -9.38
C ILE A 23 0.20 9.23 -9.81
N LEU A 24 0.85 8.08 -10.04
CA LEU A 24 2.24 7.99 -10.48
C LEU A 24 2.29 7.75 -11.99
N HIS A 25 2.83 8.71 -12.74
CA HIS A 25 2.93 8.64 -14.20
C HIS A 25 3.84 7.51 -14.72
N ARG A 26 4.85 7.09 -13.94
CA ARG A 26 5.82 6.06 -14.38
C ARG A 26 5.40 4.63 -14.02
N ALA A 27 4.46 4.46 -13.10
CA ALA A 27 3.99 3.15 -12.70
C ALA A 27 2.86 2.70 -13.64
N HIS A 28 2.75 1.40 -13.90
CA HIS A 28 1.63 0.85 -14.69
C HIS A 28 0.31 0.93 -13.91
N GLY A 29 0.39 0.80 -12.60
CA GLY A 29 -0.71 1.07 -11.69
C GLY A 29 -0.19 1.75 -10.41
N SER A 30 -0.96 2.66 -9.86
CA SER A 30 -0.64 3.27 -8.56
C SER A 30 -1.91 3.63 -7.81
N ALA A 31 -1.81 3.66 -6.48
CA ALA A 31 -2.87 4.09 -5.61
C ALA A 31 -2.31 4.78 -4.37
N SER A 32 -2.85 5.95 -4.02
CA SER A 32 -2.70 6.51 -2.68
C SER A 32 -3.92 6.11 -1.87
N TRP A 33 -3.68 5.59 -0.68
CA TRP A 33 -4.72 5.22 0.28
C TRP A 33 -4.48 5.96 1.59
N SER A 34 -5.54 6.52 2.15
CA SER A 34 -5.53 7.13 3.47
C SER A 34 -6.69 6.64 4.32
N GLN A 35 -6.39 6.30 5.56
CA GLN A 35 -7.36 5.91 6.58
C GLN A 35 -7.12 6.78 7.83
N GLY A 36 -7.76 7.94 7.87
CA GLY A 36 -7.38 9.04 8.77
C GLY A 36 -5.93 9.47 8.53
N ASP A 37 -5.10 9.45 9.58
CA ASP A 37 -3.69 9.85 9.51
C ASP A 37 -2.77 8.78 8.93
N THR A 38 -3.24 7.53 8.81
CA THR A 38 -2.48 6.46 8.15
C THR A 38 -2.54 6.66 6.65
N LYS A 39 -1.41 7.02 6.03
CA LYS A 39 -1.31 7.24 4.59
C LYS A 39 -0.25 6.34 3.98
N VAL A 40 -0.60 5.71 2.86
CA VAL A 40 0.29 4.84 2.09
C VAL A 40 0.20 5.14 0.61
N LEU A 41 1.29 4.86 -0.10
CA LEU A 41 1.39 4.98 -1.55
C LEU A 41 1.88 3.65 -2.11
N ALA A 42 1.07 3.02 -2.94
CA ALA A 42 1.41 1.78 -3.63
C ALA A 42 1.65 2.04 -5.12
N ALA A 43 2.66 1.37 -5.67
CA ALA A 43 2.99 1.38 -7.08
C ALA A 43 3.16 -0.06 -7.56
N VAL A 44 2.53 -0.39 -8.68
CA VAL A 44 2.66 -1.67 -9.37
C VAL A 44 3.37 -1.39 -10.69
N TYR A 45 4.49 -2.06 -10.87
CA TYR A 45 5.16 -2.15 -12.16
C TYR A 45 4.72 -3.46 -12.78
N GLY A 46 4.08 -3.37 -13.95
CA GLY A 46 3.40 -4.48 -14.59
C GLY A 46 4.30 -5.69 -14.84
N PRO A 47 3.69 -6.81 -15.26
CA PRO A 47 4.41 -8.06 -15.50
C PRO A 47 5.58 -7.83 -16.46
N LYS A 48 6.79 -8.05 -15.97
CA LYS A 48 8.00 -7.97 -16.78
C LYS A 48 8.36 -9.36 -17.26
N ALA A 49 8.76 -9.49 -18.52
CA ALA A 49 9.28 -10.73 -19.05
C ALA A 49 10.57 -11.14 -18.32
N GLY A 50 10.64 -12.41 -17.91
CA GLY A 50 11.74 -12.99 -17.16
C GLY A 50 11.39 -13.25 -15.70
N THR A 51 11.63 -14.48 -15.25
CA THR A 51 11.60 -14.83 -13.83
C THR A 51 12.94 -14.53 -13.18
N ARG A 52 12.96 -14.27 -11.87
CA ARG A 52 14.25 -14.17 -11.17
C ARG A 52 14.91 -15.54 -11.14
N LYS A 53 16.25 -15.54 -11.01
CA LYS A 53 17.00 -16.76 -10.75
C LYS A 53 16.41 -17.42 -9.49
N ASN A 54 16.04 -18.70 -9.59
CA ASN A 54 15.39 -19.53 -8.55
C ASN A 54 13.86 -19.39 -8.38
N GLU A 55 13.15 -18.81 -9.35
CA GLU A 55 11.67 -18.79 -9.34
C GLU A 55 11.08 -19.74 -10.40
N ASN A 56 9.88 -20.25 -10.15
CA ASN A 56 9.19 -21.15 -11.07
C ASN A 56 8.79 -20.41 -12.37
N PRO A 57 9.30 -20.79 -13.55
CA PRO A 57 9.03 -20.13 -14.82
C PRO A 57 7.57 -20.23 -15.30
N GLU A 58 6.79 -21.17 -14.76
CA GLU A 58 5.38 -21.37 -15.14
C GLU A 58 4.41 -20.47 -14.37
N LYS A 59 4.90 -19.69 -13.40
CA LYS A 59 4.08 -18.84 -12.53
C LYS A 59 4.53 -17.39 -12.57
N ALA A 60 3.60 -16.47 -12.32
CA ALA A 60 3.93 -15.07 -12.09
C ALA A 60 4.59 -14.89 -10.71
N CYS A 61 5.62 -14.05 -10.65
CA CYS A 61 6.34 -13.73 -9.43
C CYS A 61 6.06 -12.29 -9.01
N ILE A 62 5.81 -12.08 -7.72
CA ILE A 62 5.47 -10.77 -7.17
C ILE A 62 6.58 -10.35 -6.22
N GLU A 63 7.20 -9.21 -6.50
CA GLU A 63 8.17 -8.59 -5.60
C GLU A 63 7.51 -7.45 -4.81
N VAL A 64 7.76 -7.41 -3.51
CA VAL A 64 7.25 -6.36 -2.61
C VAL A 64 8.42 -5.71 -1.90
N VAL A 65 8.53 -4.39 -2.03
CA VAL A 65 9.50 -3.57 -1.29
C VAL A 65 8.74 -2.51 -0.50
N TRP A 66 8.86 -2.56 0.82
CA TRP A 66 8.26 -1.56 1.71
C TRP A 66 9.27 -0.46 2.02
N LYS A 67 8.92 0.80 1.72
CA LYS A 67 9.76 1.97 2.04
C LYS A 67 9.10 2.80 3.16
N PRO A 68 9.78 3.04 4.30
CA PRO A 68 9.27 3.96 5.30
C PRO A 68 9.31 5.41 4.77
N LYS A 69 8.56 6.31 5.42
CA LYS A 69 8.55 7.74 5.07
C LYS A 69 9.95 8.37 5.16
N THR A 70 10.73 7.93 6.13
CA THR A 70 12.11 8.39 6.39
C THR A 70 12.94 7.22 6.93
N GLY A 71 14.25 7.23 6.66
CA GLY A 71 15.19 6.20 7.12
C GLY A 71 15.48 5.11 6.07
N GLN A 72 16.40 4.21 6.41
CA GLN A 72 16.74 3.04 5.60
C GLN A 72 15.93 1.81 6.03
N ILE A 73 15.65 0.95 5.05
CA ILE A 73 15.08 -0.38 5.29
C ILE A 73 16.24 -1.28 5.70
N GLY A 74 16.22 -1.80 6.94
CA GLY A 74 17.16 -2.83 7.39
C GLY A 74 18.45 -2.34 8.08
N CYS A 75 18.40 -1.23 8.81
CA CYS A 75 19.35 -1.00 9.91
C CYS A 75 18.84 -1.71 11.17
#